data_AF-A0A2E4HQL0-F1
#
_entry.id   AF-A0A2E4HQL0-F1
#
_cell.length_a   1.000
_cell.length_b   1.000
_cell.length_c   1.000
_cell.angle_alpha   90.00
_cell.angle_beta   90.00
_cell.angle_gamma   90.00
#
_symmetry.space_group_name_H-M   'P 1'
#
loop_
_entity.id
_entity.type
_entity.pdbx_description
1 polymer ?
#
loop_
_entity_poly.entity_id
_entity_poly.type
_entity_poly.pdbx_seq_one_letter_code
_entity_poly.pdbx_strand_id
1 'polypeptide(L)'
;MARKRRKIIKITRKLPKVYQCPSCGTVSVRITRQLLKAEDQPEHIPGQRIRKMFDINIHCGNCNINNDYPSSYKEPIDVYNDFVDWFMKGGQQ
;
A
#
# COMPACT_ATOMS: atom_id res chain seq x y z
N MET A 1 -40.61 25.98 -19.95
CA MET A 1 -39.72 24.81 -20.13
C MET A 1 -38.42 25.06 -19.36
N ALA A 2 -38.20 24.35 -18.25
CA ALA A 2 -37.02 24.57 -17.40
C ALA A 2 -35.78 23.87 -18.00
N ARG A 3 -34.67 24.61 -18.12
CA ARG A 3 -33.40 24.09 -18.62
C ARG A 3 -32.87 23.03 -17.64
N LYS A 4 -32.81 21.77 -18.08
CA LYS A 4 -32.30 20.65 -17.26
C LYS A 4 -30.84 20.92 -16.90
N ARG A 5 -30.56 21.11 -15.60
CA ARG A 5 -29.18 21.37 -15.13
C ARG A 5 -28.32 20.14 -15.41
N ARG A 6 -27.14 20.35 -16.01
CA ARG A 6 -26.14 19.30 -16.17
C ARG A 6 -25.53 18.95 -14.81
N LYS A 7 -25.42 17.66 -14.51
CA LYS A 7 -24.77 17.18 -13.29
C LYS A 7 -23.29 17.52 -13.36
N ILE A 8 -22.76 18.20 -12.35
CA ILE A 8 -21.33 18.48 -12.25
C ILE A 8 -20.65 17.15 -11.91
N ILE A 9 -19.89 16.61 -12.87
CA ILE A 9 -19.11 15.39 -12.67
C ILE A 9 -17.77 15.81 -12.05
N LYS A 10 -17.54 15.44 -10.78
CA LYS A 10 -16.24 15.65 -10.12
C LYS A 10 -15.31 14.49 -10.47
N ILE A 11 -14.27 14.78 -11.26
CA ILE A 11 -13.21 13.79 -11.56
C ILE A 11 -12.32 13.67 -10.33
N THR A 12 -12.24 12.47 -9.74
CA THR A 12 -11.33 12.17 -8.63
C THR A 12 -10.10 11.43 -9.16
N ARG A 13 -8.90 11.94 -8.82
CA ARG A 13 -7.64 11.23 -9.10
C ARG A 13 -7.46 10.13 -8.06
N LYS A 14 -7.06 8.94 -8.50
CA LYS A 14 -6.76 7.79 -7.63
C LYS A 14 -5.26 7.48 -7.71
N LEU A 15 -4.70 7.07 -6.59
CA LEU A 15 -3.34 6.55 -6.54
C LEU A 15 -3.24 5.23 -7.33
N PRO A 16 -2.08 4.95 -7.93
CA PRO A 16 -1.83 3.66 -8.58
C PRO A 16 -1.91 2.53 -7.55
N LYS A 17 -2.43 1.39 -8.00
CA LYS A 17 -2.51 0.16 -7.19
C LYS A 17 -1.39 -0.85 -7.52
N VAL A 18 -0.70 -0.63 -8.63
CA VAL A 18 0.34 -1.51 -9.16
C VAL A 18 1.57 -0.65 -9.44
N TYR A 19 2.74 -1.14 -9.05
CA TYR A 19 4.02 -0.45 -9.14
C TYR A 19 4.99 -1.21 -10.05
N GLN A 20 6.07 -0.52 -10.45
CA GLN A 20 7.13 -1.09 -11.27
C GLN A 20 8.00 -2.03 -10.43
N CYS A 21 8.43 -3.16 -10.99
CA CYS A 21 9.38 -4.03 -10.31
C CYS A 21 10.83 -3.60 -10.59
N PRO A 22 11.70 -3.50 -9.56
CA PRO A 22 13.11 -3.18 -9.75
C PRO A 22 13.93 -4.32 -10.38
N SER A 23 13.46 -5.57 -10.31
CA SER A 23 14.16 -6.74 -10.87
C SER A 23 13.87 -6.96 -12.35
N CYS A 24 12.58 -6.99 -12.73
CA CYS A 24 12.16 -7.32 -14.09
C CYS A 24 11.74 -6.10 -14.94
N GLY A 25 11.68 -4.91 -14.34
CA GLY A 25 11.33 -3.65 -15.03
C GLY A 25 9.86 -3.50 -15.43
N THR A 26 9.04 -4.55 -15.34
CA THR A 26 7.61 -4.55 -15.67
C THR A 26 6.75 -3.99 -14.53
N VAL A 27 5.57 -3.43 -14.87
CA VAL A 27 4.57 -2.96 -13.90
C VAL A 27 3.75 -4.13 -13.36
N SER A 28 4.30 -4.83 -12.36
CA SER A 28 3.75 -6.10 -11.85
C SER A 28 3.75 -6.22 -10.32
N VAL A 29 4.21 -5.20 -9.58
CA VAL A 29 4.25 -5.25 -8.12
C VAL A 29 2.89 -4.87 -7.53
N ARG A 30 2.31 -5.77 -6.74
CA ARG A 30 1.07 -5.55 -5.99
C ARG A 30 1.37 -5.57 -4.50
N ILE A 31 0.80 -4.61 -3.77
CA ILE A 31 0.92 -4.49 -2.32
C ILE A 31 -0.43 -4.78 -1.70
N THR A 32 -0.52 -5.88 -0.95
CA THR A 32 -1.71 -6.26 -0.22
C THR A 32 -1.59 -5.81 1.23
N ARG A 33 -2.55 -5.01 1.70
CA ARG A 33 -2.66 -4.57 3.09
C ARG A 33 -3.85 -5.26 3.74
N GLN A 34 -3.61 -6.05 4.76
CA GLN A 34 -4.65 -6.72 5.55
C GLN A 34 -4.74 -6.05 6.92
N LEU A 35 -5.96 -5.76 7.37
CA LEU A 35 -6.18 -5.20 8.71
C LEU A 35 -5.90 -6.29 9.74
N LEU A 36 -4.98 -6.02 10.67
CA LEU A 36 -4.85 -6.86 11.85
C LEU A 36 -6.13 -6.78 12.67
N LYS A 37 -6.54 -7.93 13.20
CA LYS A 37 -7.70 -8.04 14.08
C LYS A 37 -7.44 -7.25 15.37
N ALA A 38 -8.51 -6.90 16.06
CA ALA A 38 -8.51 -6.03 17.24
C ALA A 38 -7.78 -6.61 18.47
N GLU A 39 -7.29 -7.84 18.37
CA GLU A 39 -6.72 -8.63 19.46
C GLU A 39 -5.29 -8.16 19.83
N ASP A 40 -4.55 -7.61 18.85
CA ASP A 40 -3.19 -7.07 19.03
C ASP A 40 -3.15 -5.53 19.03
N GLN A 41 -4.31 -4.87 19.15
CA GLN A 41 -4.33 -3.40 19.23
C GLN A 41 -3.74 -2.97 20.58
N PRO A 42 -2.69 -2.12 20.60
CA PRO A 42 -2.21 -1.55 21.85
C PRO A 42 -3.37 -0.80 22.52
N GLU A 43 -3.62 -1.13 23.78
CA GLU A 43 -4.69 -0.54 24.57
C GLU A 43 -4.62 0.99 24.51
N HIS A 44 -5.79 1.62 24.36
CA HIS A 44 -5.93 3.04 24.18
C HIS A 44 -5.44 3.82 25.42
N ILE A 45 -4.27 4.46 25.32
CA ILE A 45 -3.81 5.46 26.28
C ILE A 45 -4.59 6.76 26.01
N PRO A 46 -5.29 7.35 26.99
CA PRO A 46 -6.02 8.59 26.81
C PRO A 46 -5.07 9.71 26.32
N GLY A 47 -5.33 10.22 25.12
CA GLY A 47 -4.53 11.28 24.48
C GLY A 47 -3.81 10.88 23.19
N GLN A 48 -3.78 9.60 22.82
CA GLN A 48 -3.20 9.14 21.56
C GLN A 48 -4.26 8.78 20.51
N ARG A 49 -3.95 9.06 19.24
CA ARG A 49 -4.84 8.68 18.11
C ARG A 49 -4.74 7.18 17.86
N ILE A 50 -5.89 6.50 17.78
CA ILE A 50 -5.98 5.11 17.32
C ILE A 50 -5.44 5.04 15.89
N ARG A 51 -4.33 4.34 15.69
CA ARG A 51 -3.80 4.03 14.36
C ARG A 51 -4.07 2.54 14.10
N LYS A 52 -4.59 2.21 12.92
CA LYS A 52 -4.83 0.80 12.53
C LYS A 52 -3.54 0.21 11.96
N MET A 53 -3.05 -0.88 12.54
CA MET A 53 -1.91 -1.61 11.97
C MET A 53 -2.40 -2.52 10.83
N PHE A 54 -1.54 -2.67 9.81
CA PHE A 54 -1.80 -3.54 8.68
C PHE A 54 -0.63 -4.50 8.48
N ASP A 55 -0.92 -5.76 8.21
CA ASP A 55 0.04 -6.71 7.65
C ASP A 55 0.19 -6.42 6.15
N ILE A 56 1.44 -6.35 5.70
CA ILE A 56 1.77 -5.84 4.38
C ILE A 56 2.61 -6.87 3.64
N ASN A 57 2.01 -7.47 2.61
CA ASN A 57 2.72 -8.39 1.72
C ASN A 57 2.90 -7.74 0.36
N ILE A 58 4.11 -7.83 -0.17
CA ILE A 58 4.47 -7.34 -1.50
C ILE A 58 4.69 -8.56 -2.39
N HIS A 59 4.04 -8.59 -3.55
CA HIS A 59 4.17 -9.67 -4.52
C HIS A 59 4.40 -9.12 -5.93
N CYS A 60 5.45 -9.60 -6.59
CA CYS A 60 5.74 -9.36 -8.01
C CYS A 60 5.16 -10.49 -8.87
N GLY A 61 4.19 -10.19 -9.73
CA GLY A 61 3.56 -11.21 -10.59
C GLY A 61 4.40 -11.74 -11.76
N ASN A 62 5.60 -11.22 -12.01
CA ASN A 62 6.47 -11.63 -13.13
C ASN A 62 7.79 -12.28 -12.66
N CYS A 63 8.33 -11.80 -11.55
CA CYS A 63 9.63 -12.20 -11.01
C CYS A 63 9.53 -13.02 -9.72
N ASN A 64 8.30 -13.29 -9.23
CA ASN A 64 7.99 -14.02 -8.00
C ASN A 64 8.70 -13.50 -6.72
N ILE A 65 9.20 -12.27 -6.73
CA ILE A 65 9.74 -11.63 -5.53
C ILE A 65 8.60 -11.36 -4.57
N ASN A 66 8.73 -11.92 -3.38
CA ASN A 66 7.83 -11.72 -2.26
C ASN A 66 8.62 -11.08 -1.12
N ASN A 67 8.04 -10.08 -0.48
CA ASN A 67 8.59 -9.55 0.76
C ASN A 67 7.45 -9.23 1.71
N ASP A 68 7.54 -9.78 2.91
CA ASP A 68 6.55 -9.60 3.96
C ASP A 68 7.12 -8.58 4.94
N TYR A 69 6.41 -7.47 5.10
CA TYR A 69 6.80 -6.41 6.01
C TYR A 69 6.04 -6.56 7.33
N PRO A 70 6.71 -6.28 8.47
CA PRO A 70 6.04 -6.27 9.74
C PRO A 70 4.93 -5.21 9.76
N SER A 71 3.95 -5.47 10.62
CA SER A 71 2.75 -4.69 10.75
C SER A 71 3.03 -3.19 10.90
N SER A 72 2.55 -2.36 9.97
CA SER A 72 2.90 -0.93 9.92
C SER A 72 1.71 -0.05 9.57
N TYR A 73 1.87 1.26 9.83
CA TYR A 73 0.90 2.31 9.50
C TYR A 73 1.13 2.93 8.12
N LYS A 74 2.14 2.43 7.39
CA LYS A 74 2.63 3.01 6.14
C LYS A 74 1.60 2.96 5.01
N GLU A 75 1.63 3.96 4.14
CA GLU A 75 0.87 3.94 2.90
C GLU A 75 1.52 2.97 1.89
N PRO A 76 0.80 2.50 0.86
CA PRO A 76 1.39 1.56 -0.11
C PRO A 76 2.61 2.13 -0.81
N ILE A 77 2.65 3.45 -0.98
CA ILE A 77 3.78 4.14 -1.61
C ILE A 77 5.03 4.10 -0.73
N ASP A 78 4.87 4.31 0.58
CA ASP A 78 5.99 4.26 1.52
C ASP A 78 6.60 2.85 1.56
N VAL A 79 5.73 1.84 1.60
CA VAL A 79 6.11 0.42 1.53
C VAL A 79 6.86 0.11 0.23
N TYR A 80 6.40 0.65 -0.90
CA TYR A 80 7.09 0.47 -2.18
C TYR A 80 8.49 1.08 -2.16
N ASN A 81 8.66 2.27 -1.58
CA ASN A 81 9.96 2.92 -1.48
C ASN A 81 10.91 2.11 -0.59
N ASP A 82 10.45 1.63 0.57
CA ASP A 82 11.24 0.76 1.45
C ASP A 82 11.66 -0.54 0.73
N PHE A 83 10.79 -1.08 -0.12
CA PHE A 83 11.07 -2.27 -0.91
C PHE A 83 12.12 -2.03 -1.98
N VAL A 84 12.06 -0.91 -2.69
CA VAL A 84 13.09 -0.53 -3.66
C VAL A 84 14.42 -0.32 -2.95
N ASP A 85 14.43 0.39 -1.82
CA ASP A 85 15.65 0.64 -1.05
C ASP A 85 16.26 -0.67 -0.51
N TRP A 86 15.42 -1.58 0.00
CA TRP A 86 15.84 -2.91 0.42
C TRP A 86 16.44 -3.72 -0.72
N PHE A 87 15.82 -3.68 -1.90
CA PHE A 87 16.31 -4.36 -3.09
C PHE A 87 17.67 -3.79 -3.55
N MET A 88 17.83 -2.46 -3.54
CA MET A 88 19.07 -1.79 -3.94
C MET A 88 20.21 -2.00 -2.93
N LYS A 89 19.90 -2.24 -1.65
CA LYS A 89 20.88 -2.60 -0.61
C LYS A 89 21.44 -4.03 -0.75
N GLY A 90 21.02 -4.78 -1.76
CA GLY A 90 21.49 -6.15 -1.99
C GLY A 90 20.67 -7.23 -1.25
N GLY A 91 19.44 -6.92 -0.85
CA GLY A 91 18.53 -7.83 -0.17
C GLY A 91 18.00 -9.00 -1.03
N GLN A 92 18.74 -9.50 -2.01
CA GLN A 92 18.32 -10.70 -2.74
C GLN A 92 18.82 -11.95 -2.01
N GLN A 93 17.90 -12.77 -1.51
CA GLN A 93 18.12 -14.20 -1.23
C GLN A 93 17.15 -15.01 -2.08
#